data_AF-A0A955FKC8-F1
#
_entry.id   AF-A0A955FKC8-F1
#
_cell.length_a   1.000
_cell.length_b   1.000
_cell.length_c   1.000
_cell.angle_alpha   90.00
_cell.angle_beta   90.00
_cell.angle_gamma   90.00
#
_symmetry.space_group_name_H-M   'P 1'
#
loop_
_entity.id
_entity.type
_entity.pdbx_description
1 polymer ?
#
loop_
_entity_poly.entity_id
_entity_poly.type
_entity_poly.pdbx_seq_one_letter_code
_entity_poly.pdbx_strand_id
1 'polypeptide(L)'
;MPSTYKKTTNKRSAFGGRRRNYRTTPKHNKRRHGQYIDPARFVKTARPVEAESYEALHKFSDFAINDLLKQNLIAKGFESPSPIQDQTIPIALVGNDVIGIANTGTGKTAAFALPILHRLMDDRQARALIIAPTRELAQQIEAEMKSIAKGSGLFGVLLIGGANIGPQLRDLRMKPNVVIGTPGRIKDHLERRTLRLDSFKFVVLDEVDRMLDMGFLPDVTTIMQQLPTERQSLFFSATMDSKVQMLIEDFANSPVAIEHKTSDTSDNVHQNVVRISSQGEKIDKLHDILIREEVEKIIVFDETQRSVERLSNELVARGFKVDAIHGGKNQGQRQRALNRFKKSEVNILVATDVAARGIDVKDVTHVINYSIPQTYDDYTHRIGRAGRAGRIGYALTFINS
;
A
#
# COMPACT_ATOMS: atom_id res chain seq x y z
N MET A 1 -91.15 2.77 -31.60
CA MET A 1 -91.25 2.15 -30.26
C MET A 1 -89.88 2.28 -29.60
N PRO A 2 -89.66 3.27 -28.72
CA PRO A 2 -88.33 3.71 -28.35
C PRO A 2 -87.75 2.92 -27.17
N SER A 3 -86.50 2.50 -27.29
CA SER A 3 -85.63 2.10 -26.18
C SER A 3 -84.46 3.07 -26.17
N THR A 4 -84.42 3.94 -25.15
CA THR A 4 -83.36 4.93 -24.97
C THR A 4 -82.79 4.86 -23.56
N TYR A 5 -81.51 4.48 -23.52
CA TYR A 5 -80.42 5.01 -22.70
C TYR A 5 -80.71 5.46 -21.25
N LYS A 6 -80.07 4.76 -20.29
CA LYS A 6 -79.68 5.36 -19.01
C LYS A 6 -78.19 5.16 -18.72
N LYS A 7 -77.57 6.29 -18.41
CA LYS A 7 -76.16 6.55 -18.08
C LYS A 7 -75.63 5.65 -16.95
N THR A 8 -74.46 5.06 -17.16
CA THR A 8 -73.57 4.56 -16.10
C THR A 8 -72.61 5.66 -15.68
N THR A 9 -72.72 6.12 -14.43
CA THR A 9 -71.71 6.98 -13.78
C THR A 9 -71.15 6.29 -12.55
N ASN A 10 -69.81 6.20 -12.53
CA ASN A 10 -68.93 5.79 -11.44
C ASN A 10 -69.38 6.22 -10.03
N LYS A 11 -69.43 5.26 -9.11
CA LYS A 11 -69.21 5.50 -7.68
C LYS A 11 -68.20 4.50 -7.13
N ARG A 12 -67.14 5.07 -6.57
CA ARG A 12 -65.94 4.46 -6.00
C ARG A 12 -66.29 3.50 -4.87
N SER A 13 -65.77 2.27 -4.91
CA SER A 13 -65.69 1.37 -3.77
C SER A 13 -64.50 1.75 -2.89
N ALA A 14 -64.76 1.93 -1.60
CA ALA A 14 -63.78 2.15 -0.57
C ALA A 14 -63.05 0.83 -0.26
N PHE A 15 -61.72 0.80 -0.40
CA PHE A 15 -60.87 -0.24 0.17
C PHE A 15 -60.10 0.33 1.36
N GLY A 16 -60.24 -0.33 2.50
CA GLY A 16 -59.69 0.07 3.79
C GLY A 16 -58.17 0.20 3.78
N GLY A 17 -57.69 1.39 4.14
CA GLY A 17 -56.28 1.66 4.37
C GLY A 17 -55.82 1.10 5.72
N ARG A 18 -55.06 0.00 5.70
CA ARG A 18 -54.15 -0.34 6.81
C ARG A 18 -52.95 0.62 6.75
N ARG A 19 -52.89 1.59 7.66
CA ARG A 19 -51.71 2.44 7.88
C ARG A 19 -50.53 1.57 8.33
N ARG A 20 -49.57 1.31 7.42
CA ARG A 20 -48.21 0.89 7.79
C ARG A 20 -47.42 2.14 8.13
N ASN A 21 -47.16 2.36 9.41
CA ASN A 21 -46.21 3.36 9.88
C ASN A 21 -44.80 2.97 9.42
N TYR A 22 -44.31 3.60 8.34
CA TYR A 22 -42.88 3.65 8.06
C TYR A 22 -42.24 4.60 9.08
N ARG A 23 -41.70 4.02 10.15
CA ARG A 23 -40.69 4.69 10.98
C ARG A 23 -39.43 4.82 10.12
N THR A 24 -39.23 5.98 9.52
CA THR A 24 -37.93 6.37 8.97
C THR A 24 -36.96 6.52 10.14
N THR A 25 -36.12 5.52 10.36
CA THR A 25 -34.96 5.65 11.25
C THR A 25 -34.00 6.67 10.63
N PRO A 26 -33.58 7.71 11.37
CA PRO A 26 -32.56 8.61 10.87
C PRO A 26 -31.26 7.80 10.72
N LYS A 27 -30.72 7.72 9.50
CA LYS A 27 -29.34 7.26 9.29
C LYS A 27 -28.43 8.25 10.00
N HIS A 28 -27.99 7.90 11.21
CA HIS A 28 -26.87 8.56 11.84
C HIS A 28 -25.63 8.34 10.96
N ASN A 29 -25.31 9.34 10.14
CA ASN A 29 -23.98 9.51 9.59
C ASN A 29 -23.05 9.84 10.78
N LYS A 30 -22.60 8.80 11.50
CA LYS A 30 -21.46 8.95 12.42
C LYS A 30 -20.25 9.27 11.53
N ARG A 31 -19.95 10.56 11.37
CA ARG A 31 -18.61 10.98 10.99
C ARG A 31 -17.67 10.29 11.98
N ARG A 32 -16.82 9.38 11.49
CA ARG A 32 -15.74 8.81 12.30
C ARG A 32 -14.86 9.99 12.70
N HIS A 33 -15.00 10.47 13.94
CA HIS A 33 -14.01 11.39 14.48
C HIS A 33 -12.74 10.59 14.71
N GLY A 34 -11.63 11.06 14.11
CA GLY A 34 -10.30 10.54 14.38
C GLY A 34 -9.96 10.61 15.86
N GLN A 35 -8.95 9.86 16.25
CA GLN A 35 -8.44 9.90 17.61
C GLN A 35 -7.86 11.30 17.88
N TYR A 36 -8.07 11.82 19.09
CA TYR A 36 -7.38 13.03 19.51
C TYR A 36 -5.88 12.74 19.60
N ILE A 37 -5.07 13.57 18.95
CA ILE A 37 -3.60 13.49 19.00
C ILE A 37 -3.11 14.80 19.59
N ASP A 38 -2.38 14.71 20.69
CA ASP A 38 -1.75 15.87 21.33
C ASP A 38 -0.78 16.55 20.34
N PRO A 39 -0.92 17.85 20.05
CA PRO A 39 -0.01 18.59 19.17
C PRO A 39 1.47 18.48 19.54
N ALA A 40 1.80 18.24 20.81
CA ALA A 40 3.19 18.01 21.24
C ALA A 40 3.82 16.79 20.55
N ARG A 41 3.03 15.81 20.13
CA ARG A 41 3.50 14.62 19.38
C ARG A 41 3.91 14.94 17.95
N PHE A 42 3.60 16.13 17.44
CA PHE A 42 4.03 16.59 16.12
C PHE A 42 5.31 17.44 16.16
N VAL A 43 5.93 17.59 17.33
CA VAL A 43 7.16 18.37 17.51
C VAL A 43 8.28 17.45 17.95
N LYS A 44 9.27 17.26 17.08
CA LYS A 44 10.44 16.42 17.34
C LYS A 44 11.60 16.89 16.48
N THR A 45 12.71 17.25 17.09
CA THR A 45 13.94 17.56 16.34
C THR A 45 14.53 16.28 15.76
N ALA A 46 14.83 16.29 14.46
CA ALA A 46 15.57 15.20 13.83
C ALA A 46 16.88 14.95 14.57
N ARG A 47 17.21 13.69 14.80
CA ARG A 47 18.54 13.28 15.21
C ARG A 47 19.13 12.55 14.00
N PRO A 48 20.34 12.91 13.54
CA PRO A 48 21.03 12.08 12.58
C PRO A 48 21.24 10.72 13.25
N VAL A 49 20.47 9.72 12.84
CA VAL A 49 20.74 8.35 13.22
C VAL A 49 21.97 7.97 12.42
N GLU A 50 23.12 7.83 13.08
CA GLU A 50 24.23 7.11 12.48
C GLU A 50 23.68 5.75 12.05
N ALA A 51 23.67 5.50 10.74
CA ALA A 51 23.28 4.20 10.25
C ALA A 51 24.20 3.20 10.94
N GLU A 52 23.67 2.40 11.87
CA GLU A 52 24.41 1.27 12.43
C GLU A 52 24.97 0.51 11.24
N SER A 53 26.30 0.49 11.12
CA SER A 53 26.97 -0.16 10.01
C SER A 53 26.81 -1.65 10.21
N TYR A 54 25.72 -2.21 9.68
CA TYR A 54 25.57 -3.64 9.61
C TYR A 54 26.62 -4.18 8.65
N GLU A 55 27.59 -4.93 9.18
CA GLU A 55 28.47 -5.74 8.37
C GLU A 55 27.70 -7.00 7.94
N ALA A 56 27.43 -7.10 6.64
CA ALA A 56 26.78 -8.27 6.09
C ALA A 56 27.66 -9.50 6.30
N LEU A 57 27.06 -10.57 6.84
CA LEU A 57 27.66 -11.87 7.02
C LEU A 57 27.91 -12.56 5.67
N HIS A 58 27.08 -12.26 4.66
CA HIS A 58 27.21 -12.80 3.32
C HIS A 58 27.28 -11.71 2.25
N LYS A 59 27.88 -12.06 1.11
CA LYS A 59 27.68 -11.38 -0.17
C LYS A 59 26.57 -12.09 -0.94
N PHE A 60 25.97 -11.41 -1.91
CA PHE A 60 24.99 -12.04 -2.82
C PHE A 60 25.56 -13.24 -3.58
N SER A 61 26.87 -13.25 -3.84
CA SER A 61 27.57 -14.38 -4.45
C SER A 61 27.53 -15.65 -3.60
N ASP A 62 27.41 -15.50 -2.28
CA ASP A 62 27.58 -16.58 -1.31
C ASP A 62 26.26 -17.34 -1.12
N PHE A 63 25.13 -16.71 -1.44
CA PHE A 63 23.84 -17.40 -1.44
C PHE A 63 23.80 -18.50 -2.52
N ALA A 64 23.29 -19.67 -2.14
CA ALA A 64 23.06 -20.79 -3.02
C ALA A 64 21.81 -20.56 -3.90
N ILE A 65 21.89 -19.57 -4.79
CA ILE A 65 20.86 -19.21 -5.77
C ILE A 65 21.39 -19.38 -7.19
N ASN A 66 20.47 -19.51 -8.14
CA ASN A 66 20.78 -19.65 -9.56
C ASN A 66 21.67 -18.49 -10.07
N ASP A 67 22.69 -18.81 -10.88
CA ASP A 67 23.67 -17.84 -11.38
C ASP A 67 23.05 -16.71 -12.21
N LEU A 68 21.95 -16.98 -12.92
CA LEU A 68 21.21 -15.94 -13.65
C LEU A 68 20.69 -14.85 -12.70
N LEU A 69 20.22 -15.25 -11.51
CA LEU A 69 19.74 -14.29 -10.51
C LEU A 69 20.89 -13.46 -9.97
N LYS A 70 22.06 -14.07 -9.72
CA LYS A 70 23.28 -13.36 -9.28
C LYS A 70 23.72 -12.32 -10.32
N GLN A 71 23.74 -12.70 -11.60
CA GLN A 71 24.08 -11.79 -12.70
C GLN A 71 23.08 -10.62 -12.79
N ASN A 72 21.79 -10.88 -12.65
CA ASN A 72 20.77 -9.84 -12.66
C ASN A 72 20.86 -8.89 -11.46
N LEU A 73 21.23 -9.39 -10.27
CA LEU A 73 21.50 -8.56 -9.09
C LEU A 73 22.68 -7.61 -9.34
N ILE A 74 23.79 -8.13 -9.88
CA ILE A 74 24.97 -7.31 -10.24
C ILE A 74 24.58 -6.25 -11.26
N ALA A 75 23.84 -6.61 -12.31
CA ALA A 75 23.38 -5.68 -13.34
C ALA A 75 22.43 -4.60 -12.80
N LYS A 76 21.71 -4.87 -11.70
CA LYS A 76 20.88 -3.90 -10.98
C LYS A 76 21.66 -3.02 -10.01
N GLY A 77 22.96 -3.29 -9.80
CA GLY A 77 23.81 -2.56 -8.86
C GLY A 77 23.66 -2.99 -7.40
N PHE A 78 23.28 -4.25 -7.15
CA PHE A 78 23.27 -4.80 -5.80
C PHE A 78 24.70 -5.17 -5.39
N GLU A 79 25.24 -4.47 -4.40
CA GLU A 79 26.61 -4.68 -3.92
C GLU A 79 26.63 -5.66 -2.72
N SER A 80 25.96 -5.27 -1.62
CA SER A 80 25.87 -6.06 -0.39
C SER A 80 24.41 -6.23 0.04
N PRO A 81 24.03 -7.38 0.63
CA PRO A 81 22.69 -7.57 1.13
C PRO A 81 22.41 -6.65 2.32
N SER A 82 21.18 -6.14 2.39
CA SER A 82 20.70 -5.45 3.58
C SER A 82 20.52 -6.45 4.74
N PRO A 83 20.43 -5.99 6.00
CA PRO A 83 20.31 -6.88 7.16
C PRO A 83 19.13 -7.87 7.05
N ILE A 84 17.98 -7.39 6.57
CA ILE A 84 16.81 -8.24 6.37
C ILE A 84 17.03 -9.24 5.23
N GLN A 85 17.75 -8.88 4.17
CA GLN A 85 18.09 -9.81 3.08
C GLN A 85 19.07 -10.87 3.56
N ASP A 86 20.12 -10.46 4.25
CA ASP A 86 21.22 -11.32 4.68
C ASP A 86 20.76 -12.44 5.62
N GLN A 87 19.83 -12.12 6.52
CA GLN A 87 19.26 -13.09 7.45
C GLN A 87 18.12 -13.91 6.82
N THR A 88 17.28 -13.29 5.98
CA THR A 88 16.07 -13.96 5.45
C THR A 88 16.38 -14.94 4.33
N ILE A 89 17.25 -14.56 3.39
CA ILE A 89 17.54 -15.36 2.20
C ILE A 89 17.98 -16.79 2.55
N PRO A 90 19.00 -17.02 3.41
CA PRO A 90 19.45 -18.38 3.70
C PRO A 90 18.35 -19.23 4.37
N ILE A 91 17.56 -18.65 5.27
CA ILE A 91 16.47 -19.35 5.97
C ILE A 91 15.36 -19.75 4.99
N ALA A 92 14.96 -18.80 4.13
CA ALA A 92 13.95 -19.05 3.12
C ALA A 92 14.41 -20.04 2.05
N LEU A 93 15.71 -20.08 1.70
CA LEU A 93 16.26 -21.04 0.74
C LEU A 93 16.13 -22.49 1.22
N VAL A 94 16.25 -22.74 2.53
CA VAL A 94 16.08 -24.07 3.13
C VAL A 94 14.61 -24.52 3.16
N GLY A 95 13.66 -23.60 2.97
CA GLY A 95 12.23 -23.89 2.89
C GLY A 95 11.44 -23.61 4.16
N ASN A 96 12.04 -22.95 5.15
CA ASN A 96 11.34 -22.55 6.37
C ASN A 96 10.38 -21.38 6.12
N ASP A 97 9.30 -21.34 6.89
CA ASP A 97 8.45 -20.15 6.97
C ASP A 97 9.23 -19.02 7.66
N VAL A 98 8.97 -17.77 7.24
CA VAL A 98 9.72 -16.61 7.74
C VAL A 98 8.75 -15.50 8.14
N ILE A 99 9.04 -14.87 9.28
CA ILE A 99 8.44 -13.60 9.69
C ILE A 99 9.53 -12.53 9.63
N GLY A 100 9.45 -11.64 8.64
CA GLY A 100 10.38 -10.52 8.48
C GLY A 100 9.80 -9.21 9.01
N ILE A 101 10.30 -8.74 10.14
CA ILE A 101 9.91 -7.44 10.71
C ILE A 101 10.93 -6.38 10.32
N ALA A 102 10.58 -5.54 9.35
CA ALA A 102 11.43 -4.43 8.91
C ALA A 102 10.63 -3.30 8.25
N ASN A 103 11.18 -2.09 8.35
CA ASN A 103 10.62 -0.88 7.74
C ASN A 103 10.59 -0.96 6.21
N THR A 104 9.72 -0.17 5.57
CA THR A 104 9.67 -0.08 4.09
C THR A 104 10.97 0.47 3.52
N GLY A 105 11.40 -0.03 2.36
CA GLY A 105 12.64 0.43 1.71
C GLY A 105 13.93 -0.23 2.22
N THR A 106 13.83 -1.20 3.13
CA THR A 106 14.98 -2.01 3.63
C THR A 106 15.34 -3.18 2.72
N GLY A 107 14.69 -3.32 1.56
CA GLY A 107 15.00 -4.38 0.59
C GLY A 107 14.23 -5.70 0.79
N LYS A 108 13.13 -5.69 1.56
CA LYS A 108 12.23 -6.85 1.80
C LYS A 108 11.83 -7.59 0.52
N THR A 109 11.56 -6.86 -0.57
CA THR A 109 11.16 -7.46 -1.84
C THR A 109 12.20 -8.43 -2.38
N ALA A 110 13.49 -8.07 -2.38
CA ALA A 110 14.53 -8.98 -2.82
C ALA A 110 14.74 -10.15 -1.83
N ALA A 111 14.52 -9.92 -0.52
CA ALA A 111 14.67 -10.92 0.52
C ALA A 111 13.74 -12.14 0.30
N PHE A 112 12.48 -11.91 -0.11
CA PHE A 112 11.58 -13.01 -0.48
C PHE A 112 11.65 -13.40 -1.96
N ALA A 113 11.93 -12.45 -2.86
CA ALA A 113 11.92 -12.74 -4.29
C ALA A 113 13.03 -13.72 -4.69
N LEU A 114 14.24 -13.57 -4.15
CA LEU A 114 15.37 -14.43 -4.50
C LEU A 114 15.14 -15.92 -4.22
N PRO A 115 14.79 -16.34 -2.98
CA PRO A 115 14.53 -17.76 -2.69
C PRO A 115 13.35 -18.30 -3.52
N ILE A 116 12.28 -17.53 -3.67
CA ILE A 116 11.10 -17.96 -4.44
C ILE A 116 11.45 -18.13 -5.92
N LEU A 117 12.10 -17.14 -6.54
CA LEU A 117 12.48 -17.20 -7.95
C LEU A 117 13.45 -18.36 -8.21
N HIS A 118 14.42 -18.58 -7.31
CA HIS A 118 15.32 -19.72 -7.41
C HIS A 118 14.54 -21.05 -7.43
N ARG A 119 13.62 -21.26 -6.47
CA ARG A 119 12.81 -22.48 -6.41
C ARG A 119 11.88 -22.65 -7.62
N LEU A 120 11.31 -21.57 -8.14
CA LEU A 120 10.48 -21.61 -9.34
C LEU A 120 11.29 -21.91 -10.62
N MET A 121 12.57 -21.56 -10.65
CA MET A 121 13.47 -21.91 -11.76
C MET A 121 13.82 -23.39 -11.76
N ASP A 122 13.96 -23.99 -10.57
CA ASP A 122 14.24 -25.41 -10.38
C ASP A 122 12.99 -26.28 -10.60
N ASP A 123 11.83 -25.84 -10.12
CA ASP A 123 10.53 -26.48 -10.38
C ASP A 123 9.57 -25.52 -11.13
N ARG A 124 9.43 -25.75 -12.43
CA ARG A 124 8.55 -24.97 -13.32
C ARG A 124 7.06 -25.19 -13.08
N GLN A 125 6.67 -26.24 -12.36
CA GLN A 125 5.28 -26.49 -11.99
C GLN A 125 4.88 -25.75 -10.71
N ALA A 126 5.85 -25.39 -9.88
CA ALA A 126 5.60 -24.61 -8.68
C ALA A 126 5.05 -23.21 -9.02
N ARG A 127 4.23 -22.71 -8.09
CA ARG A 127 3.55 -21.42 -8.18
C ARG A 127 3.73 -20.64 -6.89
N ALA A 128 3.86 -19.32 -7.01
CA ALA A 128 3.98 -18.39 -5.89
C ALA A 128 2.88 -17.33 -5.91
N LEU A 129 2.27 -17.07 -4.76
CA LEU A 129 1.29 -16.01 -4.55
C LEU A 129 1.90 -14.91 -3.68
N ILE A 130 1.95 -13.68 -4.18
CA ILE A 130 2.37 -12.52 -3.40
C ILE A 130 1.20 -11.56 -3.24
N ILE A 131 0.85 -11.28 -1.98
CA ILE A 131 -0.26 -10.41 -1.60
C ILE A 131 0.34 -9.11 -1.06
N ALA A 132 -0.12 -7.98 -1.59
CA ALA A 132 0.26 -6.65 -1.13
C ALA A 132 -0.99 -5.77 -0.88
N PRO A 133 -1.00 -4.89 0.14
CA PRO A 133 -2.17 -4.09 0.52
C PRO A 133 -2.63 -3.09 -0.55
N THR A 134 -1.71 -2.64 -1.42
CA THR A 134 -1.99 -1.57 -2.38
C THR A 134 -1.60 -1.98 -3.80
N ARG A 135 -2.26 -1.36 -4.78
CA ARG A 135 -2.01 -1.62 -6.20
C ARG A 135 -0.61 -1.16 -6.58
N GLU A 136 -0.20 -0.02 -6.04
CA GLU A 136 1.11 0.58 -6.27
C GLU A 136 2.24 -0.29 -5.72
N LEU A 137 2.08 -0.86 -4.53
CA LEU A 137 3.06 -1.81 -3.97
C LEU A 137 3.09 -3.11 -4.77
N ALA A 138 1.94 -3.67 -5.16
CA ALA A 138 1.88 -4.85 -6.00
C ALA A 138 2.60 -4.64 -7.35
N GLN A 139 2.45 -3.47 -7.97
CA GLN A 139 3.18 -3.08 -9.19
C GLN A 139 4.69 -2.95 -8.96
N GLN A 140 5.12 -2.40 -7.82
CA GLN A 140 6.54 -2.31 -7.46
C GLN A 140 7.17 -3.70 -7.29
N ILE A 141 6.48 -4.59 -6.56
CA ILE A 141 6.92 -5.98 -6.38
C ILE A 141 7.01 -6.68 -7.74
N GLU A 142 6.00 -6.52 -8.61
CA GLU A 142 6.02 -7.10 -9.95
C GLU A 142 7.21 -6.62 -10.79
N ALA A 143 7.45 -5.31 -10.81
CA ALA A 143 8.56 -4.72 -11.54
C ALA A 143 9.92 -5.22 -11.02
N GLU A 144 10.08 -5.30 -9.70
CA GLU A 144 11.31 -5.76 -9.07
C GLU A 144 11.55 -7.25 -9.33
N MET A 145 10.54 -8.11 -9.12
CA MET A 145 10.64 -9.54 -9.42
C MET A 145 10.93 -9.80 -10.90
N LYS A 146 10.28 -9.08 -11.83
CA LYS A 146 10.57 -9.19 -13.28
C LYS A 146 12.00 -8.80 -13.60
N SER A 147 12.53 -7.78 -12.93
CA SER A 147 13.90 -7.31 -13.11
C SER A 147 14.92 -8.32 -12.58
N ILE A 148 14.67 -8.93 -11.41
CA ILE A 148 15.55 -9.95 -10.81
C ILE A 148 15.50 -11.26 -11.63
N ALA A 149 14.31 -11.63 -12.13
CA ALA A 149 14.09 -12.85 -12.89
C ALA A 149 14.34 -12.72 -14.40
N LYS A 150 14.94 -11.62 -14.86
CA LYS A 150 15.14 -11.35 -16.30
C LYS A 150 15.89 -12.51 -16.97
N GLY A 151 15.33 -13.04 -18.06
CA GLY A 151 15.91 -14.18 -18.79
C GLY A 151 15.57 -15.57 -18.22
N SER A 152 14.87 -15.66 -17.09
CA SER A 152 14.54 -16.96 -16.48
C SER A 152 13.45 -17.74 -17.23
N GLY A 153 12.66 -17.06 -18.07
CA GLY A 153 11.46 -17.64 -18.70
C GLY A 153 10.29 -17.85 -17.74
N LEU A 154 10.38 -17.38 -16.48
CA LEU A 154 9.24 -17.37 -15.56
C LEU A 154 8.20 -16.34 -16.02
N PHE A 155 6.92 -16.73 -15.94
CA PHE A 155 5.81 -15.85 -16.28
C PHE A 155 5.07 -15.40 -15.02
N GLY A 156 4.76 -14.11 -14.92
CA GLY A 156 4.06 -13.51 -13.79
C GLY A 156 2.83 -12.72 -14.22
N VAL A 157 1.80 -12.67 -13.38
CA VAL A 157 0.60 -11.88 -13.58
C VAL A 157 0.35 -10.95 -12.40
N LEU A 158 -0.17 -9.75 -12.69
CA LEU A 158 -0.57 -8.75 -11.71
C LEU A 158 -2.09 -8.64 -11.61
N LEU A 159 -2.64 -8.94 -10.43
CA LEU A 159 -4.06 -8.92 -10.11
C LEU A 159 -4.40 -7.73 -9.21
N ILE A 160 -4.69 -6.59 -9.83
CA ILE A 160 -5.06 -5.35 -9.13
C ILE A 160 -6.42 -4.80 -9.57
N GLY A 161 -7.15 -4.24 -8.62
CA GLY A 161 -8.42 -3.54 -8.89
C GLY A 161 -8.21 -2.25 -9.68
N GLY A 162 -9.26 -1.75 -10.33
CA GLY A 162 -9.21 -0.51 -11.13
C GLY A 162 -8.48 -0.63 -12.47
N ALA A 163 -7.84 -1.77 -12.76
CA ALA A 163 -7.36 -2.16 -14.08
C ALA A 163 -8.39 -3.07 -14.78
N ASN A 164 -8.32 -3.15 -16.12
CA ASN A 164 -9.21 -4.01 -16.90
C ASN A 164 -9.01 -5.49 -16.51
N ILE A 165 -10.11 -6.23 -16.33
CA ILE A 165 -10.09 -7.66 -15.99
C ILE A 165 -9.69 -8.56 -17.17
N GLY A 166 -9.98 -8.15 -18.41
CA GLY A 166 -9.71 -8.94 -19.61
C GLY A 166 -8.25 -9.38 -19.73
N PRO A 167 -7.27 -8.46 -19.63
CA PRO A 167 -5.85 -8.81 -19.60
C PRO A 167 -5.50 -9.78 -18.47
N GLN A 168 -6.00 -9.56 -17.25
CA GLN A 168 -5.75 -10.43 -16.10
C GLN A 168 -6.28 -11.85 -16.36
N LEU A 169 -7.47 -11.99 -16.95
CA LEU A 169 -8.03 -13.30 -17.32
C LEU A 169 -7.20 -14.01 -18.40
N ARG A 170 -6.76 -13.27 -19.42
CA ARG A 170 -5.91 -13.82 -20.48
C ARG A 170 -4.58 -14.31 -19.91
N ASP A 171 -3.95 -13.50 -19.06
CA ASP A 171 -2.64 -13.83 -18.50
C ASP A 171 -2.76 -15.00 -17.50
N LEU A 172 -3.84 -15.10 -16.73
CA LEU A 172 -4.11 -16.27 -15.88
C LEU A 172 -4.27 -17.58 -16.67
N ARG A 173 -4.85 -17.54 -17.89
CA ARG A 173 -4.96 -18.73 -18.76
C ARG A 173 -3.60 -19.27 -19.20
N MET A 174 -2.56 -18.44 -19.19
CA MET A 174 -1.19 -18.86 -19.49
C MET A 174 -0.53 -19.64 -18.35
N LYS A 175 -1.24 -19.84 -17.22
CA LYS A 175 -0.74 -20.53 -16.02
C LYS A 175 0.58 -19.91 -15.53
N PRO A 176 0.55 -18.68 -14.99
CA PRO A 176 1.74 -17.96 -14.53
C PRO A 176 2.41 -18.63 -13.33
N ASN A 177 3.74 -18.61 -13.25
CA ASN A 177 4.52 -19.08 -12.10
C ASN A 177 4.33 -18.19 -10.88
N VAL A 178 4.12 -16.89 -11.12
CA VAL A 178 3.97 -15.89 -10.06
C VAL A 178 2.65 -15.15 -10.23
N VAL A 179 1.85 -15.10 -9.17
CA VAL A 179 0.67 -14.24 -9.08
C VAL A 179 0.94 -13.19 -8.02
N ILE A 180 0.88 -11.92 -8.39
CA ILE A 180 1.05 -10.79 -7.49
C ILE A 180 -0.26 -10.00 -7.48
N GLY A 181 -0.79 -9.60 -6.32
CA GLY A 181 -2.04 -8.85 -6.33
C GLY A 181 -2.47 -8.26 -5.00
N THR A 182 -3.58 -7.52 -5.07
CA THR A 182 -4.25 -6.97 -3.88
C THR A 182 -5.33 -7.93 -3.37
N PRO A 183 -5.58 -8.04 -2.05
CA PRO A 183 -6.51 -9.02 -1.47
C PRO A 183 -7.87 -9.07 -2.17
N GLY A 184 -8.57 -7.93 -2.25
CA GLY A 184 -9.91 -7.89 -2.86
C GLY A 184 -9.94 -8.35 -4.32
N ARG A 185 -8.88 -8.12 -5.11
CA ARG A 185 -8.83 -8.56 -6.51
C ARG A 185 -8.47 -10.03 -6.66
N ILE A 186 -7.55 -10.54 -5.83
CA ILE A 186 -7.25 -11.97 -5.78
C ILE A 186 -8.53 -12.74 -5.42
N LYS A 187 -9.24 -12.31 -4.37
CA LYS A 187 -10.52 -12.89 -3.95
C LYS A 187 -11.56 -12.90 -5.07
N ASP A 188 -11.76 -11.78 -5.78
CA ASP A 188 -12.67 -11.70 -6.94
C ASP A 188 -12.31 -12.74 -8.02
N HIS A 189 -11.02 -12.98 -8.28
CA HIS A 189 -10.60 -14.03 -9.21
C HIS A 189 -10.85 -15.46 -8.71
N LEU A 190 -10.74 -15.71 -7.39
CA LEU A 190 -11.07 -16.98 -6.75
C LEU A 190 -12.58 -17.25 -6.81
N GLU A 191 -13.41 -16.27 -6.46
CA GLU A 191 -14.87 -16.35 -6.50
C GLU A 191 -15.38 -16.62 -7.93
N ARG A 192 -14.74 -16.01 -8.93
CA ARG A 192 -15.01 -16.26 -10.36
C ARG A 192 -14.44 -17.59 -10.87
N ARG A 193 -13.68 -18.33 -10.07
CA ARG A 193 -12.97 -19.56 -10.44
C ARG A 193 -11.99 -19.39 -11.60
N THR A 194 -11.44 -18.18 -11.74
CA THR A 194 -10.46 -17.82 -12.78
C THR A 194 -9.01 -17.95 -12.28
N LEU A 195 -8.84 -17.96 -10.96
CA LEU A 195 -7.62 -18.36 -10.27
C LEU A 195 -7.95 -19.59 -9.41
N ARG A 196 -7.00 -20.53 -9.33
CA ARG A 196 -7.04 -21.70 -8.46
C ARG A 196 -5.73 -21.81 -7.72
N LEU A 197 -5.78 -22.04 -6.41
CA LEU A 197 -4.61 -21.97 -5.54
C LEU A 197 -4.02 -23.33 -5.16
N ASP A 198 -4.63 -24.42 -5.61
CA ASP A 198 -4.28 -25.81 -5.23
C ASP A 198 -2.84 -26.22 -5.56
N SER A 199 -2.18 -25.52 -6.49
CA SER A 199 -0.80 -25.78 -6.94
C SER A 199 0.23 -24.78 -6.39
N PHE A 200 -0.18 -23.87 -5.50
CA PHE A 200 0.70 -22.86 -4.95
C PHE A 200 1.51 -23.42 -3.79
N LYS A 201 2.83 -23.38 -3.96
CA LYS A 201 3.82 -23.89 -2.99
C LYS A 201 4.45 -22.77 -2.16
N PHE A 202 4.31 -21.53 -2.61
CA PHE A 202 4.85 -20.36 -1.93
C PHE A 202 3.76 -19.29 -1.77
N VAL A 203 3.70 -18.69 -0.58
CA VAL A 203 2.88 -17.49 -0.34
C VAL A 203 3.67 -16.42 0.41
N VAL A 204 3.48 -15.17 -0.01
CA VAL A 204 4.05 -13.99 0.65
C VAL A 204 2.94 -13.01 0.98
N LEU A 205 2.88 -12.53 2.21
CA LEU A 205 2.10 -11.35 2.59
C LEU A 205 3.07 -10.22 2.93
N ASP A 206 3.09 -9.15 2.13
CA ASP A 206 3.93 -7.97 2.37
C ASP A 206 3.10 -6.81 2.93
N GLU A 207 3.64 -6.09 3.91
CA GLU A 207 2.95 -5.08 4.72
C GLU A 207 1.66 -5.64 5.37
N VAL A 208 1.79 -6.73 6.14
CA VAL A 208 0.67 -7.43 6.81
C VAL A 208 -0.13 -6.51 7.72
N ASP A 209 0.55 -5.80 8.63
CA ASP A 209 -0.01 -4.74 9.47
C ASP A 209 -0.97 -3.82 8.70
N ARG A 210 -0.51 -3.34 7.55
CA ARG A 210 -1.27 -2.42 6.72
C ARG A 210 -2.45 -3.08 6.01
N MET A 211 -2.36 -4.36 5.64
CA MET A 211 -3.54 -5.08 5.14
C MET A 211 -4.64 -5.10 6.20
N LEU A 212 -4.28 -5.33 7.47
CA LEU A 212 -5.22 -5.36 8.58
C LEU A 212 -5.82 -3.98 8.87
N ASP A 213 -5.02 -2.92 8.85
CA ASP A 213 -5.47 -1.53 8.99
C ASP A 213 -6.46 -1.12 7.90
N MET A 214 -6.28 -1.65 6.69
CA MET A 214 -7.19 -1.42 5.56
C MET A 214 -8.45 -2.28 5.62
N GLY A 215 -8.60 -3.12 6.65
CA GLY A 215 -9.75 -4.00 6.83
C GLY A 215 -9.74 -5.23 5.92
N PHE A 216 -8.59 -5.60 5.35
CA PHE A 216 -8.48 -6.77 4.48
C PHE A 216 -8.37 -8.10 5.21
N LEU A 217 -8.39 -8.12 6.55
CA LEU A 217 -8.32 -9.36 7.33
C LEU A 217 -9.26 -10.45 6.79
N PRO A 218 -10.57 -10.22 6.56
CA PRO A 218 -11.46 -11.27 6.07
C PRO A 218 -11.08 -11.78 4.67
N ASP A 219 -10.62 -10.90 3.80
CA ASP A 219 -10.21 -11.24 2.43
C ASP A 219 -8.92 -12.05 2.43
N VAL A 220 -7.93 -11.64 3.23
CA VAL A 220 -6.66 -12.36 3.40
C VAL A 220 -6.90 -13.73 3.99
N THR A 221 -7.68 -13.85 5.07
CA THR A 221 -8.05 -15.14 5.66
C THR A 221 -8.73 -16.06 4.64
N THR A 222 -9.66 -15.54 3.84
CA THR A 222 -10.34 -16.32 2.78
C THR A 222 -9.36 -16.84 1.74
N ILE A 223 -8.40 -16.01 1.30
CA ILE A 223 -7.38 -16.40 0.33
C ILE A 223 -6.47 -17.48 0.93
N MET A 224 -6.00 -17.27 2.15
CA MET A 224 -5.08 -18.19 2.82
C MET A 224 -5.70 -19.56 3.08
N GLN A 225 -7.00 -19.62 3.38
CA GLN A 225 -7.75 -20.87 3.55
C GLN A 225 -7.89 -21.70 2.25
N GLN A 226 -7.73 -21.07 1.08
CA GLN A 226 -7.75 -21.79 -0.21
C GLN A 226 -6.38 -22.29 -0.65
N LEU A 227 -5.31 -21.94 0.06
CA LEU A 227 -3.97 -22.45 -0.21
C LEU A 227 -3.79 -23.85 0.37
N PRO A 228 -2.95 -24.70 -0.25
CA PRO A 228 -2.56 -25.99 0.33
C PRO A 228 -1.92 -25.82 1.72
N THR A 229 -2.17 -26.78 2.62
CA THR A 229 -1.52 -26.80 3.94
C THR A 229 0.00 -26.93 3.82
N GLU A 230 0.48 -27.79 2.92
CA GLU A 230 1.90 -27.96 2.65
C GLU A 230 2.37 -26.91 1.63
N ARG A 231 2.92 -25.81 2.16
CA ARG A 231 3.50 -24.68 1.44
C ARG A 231 4.52 -23.97 2.32
N GLN A 232 5.37 -23.15 1.73
CA GLN A 232 6.19 -22.18 2.44
C GLN A 232 5.48 -20.82 2.50
N SER A 233 5.42 -20.21 3.68
CA SER A 233 4.77 -18.93 3.95
C SER A 233 5.78 -17.90 4.47
N LEU A 234 5.81 -16.72 3.85
CA LEU A 234 6.64 -15.61 4.30
C LEU A 234 5.77 -14.39 4.61
N PHE A 235 5.90 -13.84 5.82
CA PHE A 235 5.13 -12.71 6.30
C PHE A 235 6.06 -11.54 6.56
N PHE A 236 5.77 -10.39 5.93
CA PHE A 236 6.55 -9.18 6.12
C PHE A 236 5.69 -8.06 6.68
N SER A 237 6.14 -7.45 7.76
CA SER A 237 5.40 -6.40 8.47
C SER A 237 6.37 -5.35 9.01
N ALA A 238 5.92 -4.12 9.25
CA ALA A 238 6.71 -3.15 10.01
C ALA A 238 6.44 -3.31 11.52
N THR A 239 5.20 -3.69 11.88
CA THR A 239 4.78 -3.91 13.26
C THR A 239 4.34 -5.35 13.51
N MET A 240 4.33 -5.74 14.80
CA MET A 240 3.83 -7.04 15.26
C MET A 240 2.81 -6.79 16.37
N ASP A 241 1.68 -6.21 15.99
CA ASP A 241 0.55 -6.11 16.90
C ASP A 241 -0.15 -7.46 17.08
N SER A 242 -1.09 -7.53 18.02
CA SER A 242 -1.79 -8.79 18.32
C SER A 242 -2.58 -9.34 17.13
N LYS A 243 -3.07 -8.49 16.21
CA LYS A 243 -3.82 -8.95 15.04
C LYS A 243 -2.89 -9.55 13.98
N VAL A 244 -1.72 -8.93 13.76
CA VAL A 244 -0.68 -9.46 12.88
C VAL A 244 -0.20 -10.79 13.42
N GLN A 245 0.08 -10.87 14.73
CA GLN A 245 0.53 -12.09 15.38
C GLN A 245 -0.48 -13.23 15.23
N MET A 246 -1.76 -12.99 15.55
CA MET A 246 -2.81 -14.01 15.39
C MET A 246 -2.92 -14.52 13.95
N LEU A 247 -2.88 -13.62 12.95
CA LEU A 247 -2.93 -14.03 11.55
C LEU A 247 -1.76 -14.94 11.17
N ILE A 248 -0.56 -14.61 11.64
CA ILE A 248 0.64 -15.39 11.36
C ILE A 248 0.57 -16.76 12.04
N GLU A 249 0.15 -16.81 13.31
CA GLU A 249 -0.03 -18.06 14.06
C GLU A 249 -1.05 -19.00 13.40
N ASP A 250 -2.10 -18.47 12.79
CA ASP A 250 -3.12 -19.27 12.08
C ASP A 250 -2.60 -19.90 10.77
N PHE A 251 -1.58 -19.32 10.14
CA PHE A 251 -1.21 -19.66 8.76
C PHE A 251 0.25 -20.01 8.53
N ALA A 252 1.14 -19.78 9.50
CA ALA A 252 2.54 -20.18 9.44
C ALA A 252 2.77 -21.56 10.08
N ASN A 253 3.81 -22.25 9.63
CA ASN A 253 4.26 -23.50 10.25
C ASN A 253 5.67 -23.34 10.82
N SER A 254 5.77 -23.25 12.16
CA SER A 254 7.04 -23.08 12.90
C SER A 254 7.96 -22.01 12.28
N PRO A 255 7.48 -20.77 12.08
CA PRO A 255 8.23 -19.76 11.35
C PRO A 255 9.45 -19.27 12.12
N VAL A 256 10.48 -18.88 11.39
CA VAL A 256 11.64 -18.18 11.95
C VAL A 256 11.40 -16.68 11.88
N ALA A 257 11.43 -16.00 13.03
CA ALA A 257 11.31 -14.56 13.11
C ALA A 257 12.67 -13.88 12.94
N ILE A 258 12.71 -12.88 12.06
CA ILE A 258 13.86 -12.01 11.81
C ILE A 258 13.39 -10.58 12.04
N GLU A 259 13.99 -9.93 13.04
CA GLU A 259 13.67 -8.56 13.38
C GLU A 259 14.83 -7.64 13.07
N HIS A 260 14.61 -6.70 12.16
CA HIS A 260 15.54 -5.62 11.91
C HIS A 260 14.77 -4.31 11.76
N LYS A 261 14.47 -3.71 12.92
CA LYS A 261 13.95 -2.36 13.00
C LYS A 261 15.14 -1.42 13.06
N THR A 262 15.43 -0.73 11.97
CA THR A 262 16.16 0.53 12.08
C THR A 262 15.37 1.45 13.02
N SER A 263 16.04 2.31 13.78
CA SER A 263 15.42 3.43 14.51
C SER A 263 14.23 3.99 13.72
N ASP A 264 13.13 4.33 14.40
CA ASP A 264 11.92 4.80 13.73
C ASP A 264 12.29 5.83 12.66
N THR A 265 11.86 5.64 11.40
CA THR A 265 12.15 6.61 10.32
C THR A 265 11.78 8.06 10.68
N SER A 266 10.91 8.23 11.68
CA SER A 266 10.60 9.49 12.34
C SER A 266 11.80 10.22 12.98
N ASP A 267 12.87 9.52 13.37
CA ASP A 267 14.05 10.07 14.04
C ASP A 267 14.87 10.94 13.08
N ASN A 268 14.93 10.57 11.80
CA ASN A 268 15.59 11.35 10.75
C ASN A 268 14.68 12.46 10.17
N VAL A 269 13.48 12.66 10.73
CA VAL A 269 12.53 13.67 10.25
C VAL A 269 12.36 14.75 11.31
N HIS A 270 12.63 15.99 10.92
CA HIS A 270 12.39 17.17 11.76
C HIS A 270 10.90 17.48 11.69
N GLN A 271 10.23 17.36 12.83
CA GLN A 271 8.78 17.46 12.94
C GLN A 271 8.42 18.75 13.64
N ASN A 272 7.52 19.54 13.04
CA ASN A 272 7.03 20.76 13.64
C ASN A 272 5.56 21.03 13.27
N VAL A 273 4.94 21.97 13.98
CA VAL A 273 3.56 22.39 13.75
C VAL A 273 3.48 23.75 13.10
N VAL A 274 2.49 23.91 12.22
CA VAL A 274 2.09 25.19 11.64
C VAL A 274 0.74 25.56 12.22
N ARG A 275 0.73 26.54 13.13
CA ARG A 275 -0.51 27.03 13.74
C ARG A 275 -1.25 27.94 12.77
N ILE A 276 -2.56 27.71 12.59
CA ILE A 276 -3.43 28.57 11.78
C ILE A 276 -4.53 29.16 12.64
N SER A 277 -4.83 30.44 12.43
CA SER A 277 -5.90 31.15 13.14
C SER A 277 -7.24 31.06 12.40
N SER A 278 -7.22 30.76 11.09
CA SER A 278 -8.43 30.50 10.31
C SER A 278 -8.16 29.52 9.15
N GLN A 279 -9.22 28.93 8.59
CA GLN A 279 -9.09 28.07 7.40
C GLN A 279 -8.66 28.83 6.14
N GLY A 280 -8.95 30.13 6.06
CA GLY A 280 -8.55 30.97 4.91
C GLY A 280 -7.04 31.17 4.84
N GLU A 281 -6.38 31.35 5.99
CA GLU A 281 -4.92 31.55 6.11
C GLU A 281 -4.11 30.30 5.70
N LYS A 282 -4.74 29.13 5.75
CA LYS A 282 -4.08 27.84 5.61
C LYS A 282 -3.38 27.66 4.27
N ILE A 283 -4.02 28.10 3.19
CA ILE A 283 -3.46 27.99 1.83
C ILE A 283 -2.29 28.96 1.63
N ASP A 284 -2.34 30.13 2.25
CA ASP A 284 -1.28 31.14 2.12
C ASP A 284 -0.04 30.69 2.89
N LYS A 285 -0.18 30.14 4.10
CA LYS A 285 0.96 29.53 4.80
C LYS A 285 1.56 28.35 4.05
N LEU A 286 0.72 27.55 3.39
CA LEU A 286 1.24 26.48 2.55
C LEU A 286 2.06 27.07 1.39
N HIS A 287 1.55 28.09 0.70
CA HIS A 287 2.30 28.78 -0.35
C HIS A 287 3.66 29.28 0.16
N ASP A 288 3.71 29.97 1.30
CA ASP A 288 4.95 30.49 1.89
C ASP A 288 5.97 29.41 2.25
N ILE A 289 5.50 28.20 2.58
CA ILE A 289 6.37 27.03 2.78
C ILE A 289 6.87 26.52 1.44
N LEU A 290 6.00 26.39 0.44
CA LEU A 290 6.29 25.77 -0.85
C LEU A 290 7.28 26.58 -1.73
N ILE A 291 7.43 27.88 -1.48
CA ILE A 291 8.35 28.75 -2.25
C ILE A 291 9.77 28.83 -1.68
N ARG A 292 10.04 28.18 -0.54
CA ARG A 292 11.38 28.20 0.08
C ARG A 292 12.35 27.34 -0.71
N GLU A 293 13.61 27.77 -0.77
CA GLU A 293 14.63 27.13 -1.62
C GLU A 293 14.95 25.69 -1.18
N GLU A 294 14.88 25.39 0.11
CA GLU A 294 15.14 24.05 0.67
C GLU A 294 14.04 23.02 0.34
N VAL A 295 12.95 23.45 -0.29
CA VAL A 295 11.76 22.63 -0.53
C VAL A 295 11.74 22.11 -1.98
N GLU A 296 12.39 20.97 -2.20
CA GLU A 296 12.57 20.44 -3.56
C GLU A 296 11.46 19.47 -4.00
N LYS A 297 11.03 18.57 -3.11
CA LYS A 297 10.10 17.48 -3.45
C LYS A 297 9.22 17.10 -2.26
N ILE A 298 7.91 17.13 -2.47
CA ILE A 298 6.94 17.30 -1.38
C ILE A 298 5.74 16.39 -1.56
N ILE A 299 5.28 15.81 -0.44
CA ILE A 299 3.96 15.17 -0.38
C ILE A 299 3.07 15.95 0.59
N VAL A 300 1.91 16.39 0.11
CA VAL A 300 0.91 17.12 0.90
C VAL A 300 -0.29 16.21 1.17
N PHE A 301 -0.55 15.91 2.43
CA PHE A 301 -1.63 15.05 2.86
C PHE A 301 -2.89 15.82 3.26
N ASP A 302 -4.02 15.44 2.68
CA ASP A 302 -5.33 15.93 3.04
C ASP A 302 -6.31 14.76 3.21
N GLU A 303 -7.41 14.96 3.95
CA GLU A 303 -8.29 13.90 4.44
C GLU A 303 -9.12 13.27 3.32
N THR A 304 -9.69 14.09 2.43
CA THR A 304 -10.71 13.63 1.49
C THR A 304 -10.28 13.77 0.05
N GLN A 305 -10.82 12.91 -0.82
CA GLN A 305 -10.59 13.00 -2.26
C GLN A 305 -10.96 14.37 -2.85
N ARG A 306 -12.05 14.97 -2.35
CA ARG A 306 -12.51 16.30 -2.78
C ARG A 306 -11.58 17.41 -2.31
N SER A 307 -11.07 17.32 -1.08
CA SER A 307 -10.14 18.32 -0.54
C SER A 307 -8.78 18.24 -1.23
N VAL A 308 -8.28 17.02 -1.50
CA VAL A 308 -7.08 16.77 -2.32
C VAL A 308 -7.20 17.41 -3.71
N GLU A 309 -8.30 17.17 -4.43
CA GLU A 309 -8.47 17.71 -5.78
C GLU A 309 -8.60 19.25 -5.77
N ARG A 310 -9.35 19.80 -4.80
CA ARG A 310 -9.48 21.25 -4.61
C ARG A 310 -8.13 21.90 -4.32
N LEU A 311 -7.35 21.32 -3.40
CA LEU A 311 -6.03 21.84 -3.03
C LEU A 311 -5.06 21.76 -4.20
N SER A 312 -5.07 20.65 -4.95
CA SER A 312 -4.26 20.52 -6.16
C SER A 312 -4.59 21.60 -7.18
N ASN A 313 -5.88 21.85 -7.47
CA ASN A 313 -6.28 22.88 -8.43
C ASN A 313 -5.89 24.29 -7.99
N GLU A 314 -6.02 24.60 -6.70
CA GLU A 314 -5.59 25.87 -6.12
C GLU A 314 -4.07 26.07 -6.26
N LEU A 315 -3.28 25.02 -6.00
CA LEU A 315 -1.83 25.08 -6.16
C LEU A 315 -1.42 25.22 -7.64
N VAL A 316 -2.12 24.57 -8.58
CA VAL A 316 -1.93 24.80 -10.03
C VAL A 316 -2.21 26.26 -10.38
N ALA A 317 -3.33 26.82 -9.90
CA ALA A 317 -3.70 28.22 -10.17
C ALA A 317 -2.66 29.21 -9.63
N ARG A 318 -1.97 28.86 -8.54
CA ARG A 318 -0.85 29.61 -7.96
C ARG A 318 0.49 29.38 -8.67
N GLY A 319 0.52 28.56 -9.73
CA GLY A 319 1.71 28.33 -10.57
C GLY A 319 2.60 27.15 -10.16
N PHE A 320 2.20 26.36 -9.17
CA PHE A 320 3.00 25.20 -8.74
C PHE A 320 2.86 24.01 -9.70
N LYS A 321 3.95 23.25 -9.87
CA LYS A 321 3.92 21.97 -10.59
C LYS A 321 3.44 20.85 -9.67
N VAL A 322 2.13 20.66 -9.64
CA VAL A 322 1.46 19.72 -8.73
C VAL A 322 0.67 18.65 -9.49
N ASP A 323 0.57 17.47 -8.90
CA ASP A 323 -0.42 16.45 -9.28
C ASP A 323 -1.08 15.89 -8.01
N ALA A 324 -2.16 15.13 -8.18
CA ALA A 324 -2.94 14.58 -7.08
C ALA A 324 -3.16 13.08 -7.21
N ILE A 325 -3.15 12.38 -6.07
CA ILE A 325 -3.47 10.94 -5.99
C ILE A 325 -4.50 10.65 -4.90
N HIS A 326 -5.63 10.09 -5.30
CA HIS A 326 -6.71 9.69 -4.39
C HIS A 326 -7.49 8.51 -4.95
N GLY A 327 -8.40 7.92 -4.15
CA GLY A 327 -9.15 6.72 -4.55
C GLY A 327 -10.16 6.92 -5.69
N GLY A 328 -10.46 8.16 -6.06
CA GLY A 328 -11.36 8.53 -7.15
C GLY A 328 -10.66 8.58 -8.52
N LYS A 329 -9.32 8.58 -8.56
CA LYS A 329 -8.55 8.48 -9.81
C LYS A 329 -8.49 7.03 -10.26
N ASN A 330 -8.65 6.82 -11.56
CA ASN A 330 -8.46 5.49 -12.14
C ASN A 330 -6.97 5.08 -12.11
N GLN A 331 -6.67 3.80 -12.31
CA GLN A 331 -5.30 3.30 -12.16
C GLN A 331 -4.30 3.98 -13.11
N GLY A 332 -4.72 4.28 -14.36
CA GLY A 332 -3.87 4.98 -15.32
C GLY A 332 -3.54 6.41 -14.87
N GLN A 333 -4.51 7.14 -14.32
CA GLN A 333 -4.30 8.47 -13.75
C GLN A 333 -3.34 8.43 -12.55
N ARG A 334 -3.53 7.48 -11.63
CA ARG A 334 -2.64 7.27 -10.48
C ARG A 334 -1.21 6.99 -10.92
N GLN A 335 -1.02 6.07 -11.87
CA GLN A 335 0.30 5.75 -12.41
C GLN A 335 0.96 6.95 -13.07
N ARG A 336 0.21 7.75 -13.84
CA ARG A 336 0.73 8.98 -14.46
C ARG A 336 1.20 9.98 -13.41
N ALA A 337 0.37 10.28 -12.40
CA ALA A 337 0.75 11.20 -11.33
C ALA A 337 2.02 10.75 -10.60
N LEU A 338 2.12 9.46 -10.26
CA LEU A 338 3.30 8.88 -9.63
C LEU A 338 4.53 8.96 -10.53
N ASN A 339 4.40 8.65 -11.81
CA ASN A 339 5.52 8.70 -12.76
C ASN A 339 6.05 10.13 -12.93
N ARG A 340 5.14 11.11 -13.08
CA ARG A 340 5.50 12.53 -13.17
C ARG A 340 6.23 12.99 -11.91
N PHE A 341 5.75 12.59 -10.73
CA PHE A 341 6.38 12.92 -9.46
C PHE A 341 7.74 12.22 -9.29
N LYS A 342 7.86 10.95 -9.69
CA LYS A 342 9.15 10.22 -9.67
C LYS A 342 10.20 10.88 -10.54
N LYS A 343 9.82 11.34 -11.73
CA LYS A 343 10.69 12.04 -12.70
C LYS A 343 10.90 13.52 -12.41
N SER A 344 10.35 14.04 -11.31
CA SER A 344 10.38 15.47 -10.96
C SER A 344 9.79 16.40 -12.04
N GLU A 345 8.89 15.87 -12.89
CA GLU A 345 8.06 16.68 -13.79
C GLU A 345 7.04 17.51 -13.01
N VAL A 346 6.60 16.96 -11.87
CA VAL A 346 5.92 17.67 -10.78
C VAL A 346 6.72 17.48 -9.50
N ASN A 347 6.82 18.52 -8.68
CA ASN A 347 7.54 18.49 -7.41
C ASN A 347 6.62 18.42 -6.19
N ILE A 348 5.31 18.57 -6.39
CA ILE A 348 4.29 18.46 -5.34
C ILE A 348 3.31 17.34 -5.68
N LEU A 349 3.11 16.42 -4.74
CA LEU A 349 2.07 15.41 -4.82
C LEU A 349 1.05 15.59 -3.69
N VAL A 350 -0.19 15.93 -4.02
CA VAL A 350 -1.28 16.01 -3.03
C VAL A 350 -1.97 14.66 -2.92
N ALA A 351 -2.11 14.11 -1.72
CA ALA A 351 -2.58 12.74 -1.53
C ALA A 351 -3.52 12.56 -0.34
N THR A 352 -4.45 11.62 -0.45
CA THR A 352 -5.13 11.02 0.72
C THR A 352 -4.27 9.90 1.30
N ASP A 353 -4.37 9.61 2.60
CA ASP A 353 -3.66 8.50 3.26
C ASP A 353 -3.66 7.23 2.44
N VAL A 354 -4.85 6.68 2.19
CA VAL A 354 -5.08 5.42 1.46
C VAL A 354 -4.40 5.39 0.10
N ALA A 355 -4.28 6.53 -0.56
CA ALA A 355 -3.71 6.62 -1.89
C ALA A 355 -2.19 6.79 -1.89
N ALA A 356 -1.62 7.35 -0.82
CA ALA A 356 -0.19 7.52 -0.65
C ALA A 356 0.50 6.36 0.10
N ARG A 357 -0.31 5.51 0.72
CA ARG A 357 0.11 4.21 1.24
C ARG A 357 0.82 3.38 0.14
N GLY A 358 2.04 2.93 0.40
CA GLY A 358 2.83 2.10 -0.54
C GLY A 358 3.51 2.89 -1.66
N ILE A 359 3.43 4.22 -1.67
CA ILE A 359 4.22 5.03 -2.60
C ILE A 359 5.69 4.93 -2.20
N ASP A 360 6.48 4.26 -3.03
CA ASP A 360 7.93 4.28 -2.96
C ASP A 360 8.46 5.38 -3.89
N VAL A 361 8.76 6.54 -3.31
CA VAL A 361 9.40 7.66 -3.98
C VAL A 361 10.63 8.04 -3.16
N LYS A 362 11.78 8.05 -3.83
CA LYS A 362 13.05 8.52 -3.27
C LYS A 362 13.05 10.05 -3.21
N ASP A 363 13.88 10.59 -2.33
CA ASP A 363 14.23 12.01 -2.28
C ASP A 363 13.06 12.96 -1.95
N VAL A 364 12.07 12.50 -1.18
CA VAL A 364 11.07 13.41 -0.60
C VAL A 364 11.73 14.18 0.55
N THR A 365 11.85 15.49 0.38
CA THR A 365 12.44 16.41 1.36
C THR A 365 11.43 16.78 2.44
N HIS A 366 10.18 16.99 2.05
CA HIS A 366 9.14 17.55 2.91
C HIS A 366 7.84 16.74 2.85
N VAL A 367 7.25 16.50 4.01
CA VAL A 367 5.89 15.98 4.17
C VAL A 367 5.04 17.05 4.86
N ILE A 368 3.94 17.42 4.25
CA ILE A 368 3.01 18.40 4.81
C ILE A 368 1.71 17.70 5.18
N ASN A 369 1.40 17.63 6.48
CA ASN A 369 0.07 17.25 6.94
C ASN A 369 -0.83 18.48 6.87
N TYR A 370 -1.41 18.73 5.70
CA TYR A 370 -2.37 19.81 5.53
C TYR A 370 -3.59 19.56 6.40
N SER A 371 -4.11 18.34 6.43
CA SER A 371 -5.12 17.92 7.43
C SER A 371 -4.51 16.99 8.46
N ILE A 372 -4.89 17.17 9.73
CA ILE A 372 -4.42 16.34 10.85
C ILE A 372 -4.76 14.86 10.56
N PRO A 373 -3.80 13.92 10.75
CA PRO A 373 -4.05 12.50 10.56
C PRO A 373 -5.07 11.96 11.57
N GLN A 374 -5.80 10.91 11.18
CA GLN A 374 -6.88 10.35 12.00
C GLN A 374 -6.36 9.49 13.16
N THR A 375 -5.15 8.94 13.03
CA THR A 375 -4.44 8.18 14.06
C THR A 375 -2.97 8.56 14.08
N TYR A 376 -2.27 8.23 15.18
CA TYR A 376 -0.83 8.44 15.27
C TYR A 376 -0.04 7.52 14.33
N ASP A 377 -0.56 6.33 14.02
CA ASP A 377 0.08 5.44 13.05
C ASP A 377 0.02 6.01 11.63
N ASP A 378 -1.11 6.65 11.27
CA ASP A 378 -1.21 7.40 10.02
C ASP A 378 -0.16 8.52 9.96
N TYR A 379 0.02 9.26 11.06
CA TYR A 379 1.05 10.28 11.16
C TYR A 379 2.45 9.71 10.88
N THR A 380 2.85 8.66 11.60
CA THR A 380 4.15 8.00 11.45
C THR A 380 4.38 7.52 10.01
N HIS A 381 3.35 6.94 9.39
CA HIS A 381 3.41 6.48 8.00
C HIS A 381 3.53 7.61 6.97
N ARG A 382 2.92 8.77 7.24
CA ARG A 382 3.04 9.97 6.39
C ARG A 382 4.46 10.52 6.46
N ILE A 383 4.97 10.76 7.67
CA ILE A 383 6.27 11.41 7.85
C ILE A 383 7.43 10.52 7.41
N GLY A 384 7.31 9.19 7.52
CA GLY A 384 8.29 8.22 6.99
C GLY A 384 8.42 8.19 5.46
N ARG A 385 7.68 9.05 4.74
CA ARG A 385 7.93 9.33 3.32
C ARG A 385 9.14 10.24 3.13
N ALA A 386 9.46 11.11 4.09
CA ALA A 386 10.67 11.91 4.12
C ALA A 386 11.77 11.22 4.93
N GLY A 387 13.01 11.72 4.83
CA GLY A 387 14.12 11.28 5.68
C GLY A 387 14.66 9.87 5.36
N ARG A 388 14.54 9.43 4.10
CA ARG A 388 15.00 8.10 3.65
C ARG A 388 16.49 8.11 3.32
N ALA A 389 17.13 6.95 3.47
CA ALA A 389 18.55 6.70 3.15
C ALA A 389 19.52 7.65 3.89
N GLY A 390 19.30 7.88 5.19
CA GLY A 390 20.18 8.66 6.05
C GLY A 390 20.10 10.19 5.87
N ARG A 391 19.23 10.69 4.99
CA ARG A 391 19.01 12.14 4.83
C ARG A 391 18.03 12.67 5.88
N ILE A 392 18.19 13.94 6.24
CA ILE A 392 17.20 14.64 7.08
C ILE A 392 15.98 14.98 6.22
N GLY A 393 14.80 14.61 6.71
CA GLY A 393 13.51 15.03 6.16
C GLY A 393 12.83 16.06 7.05
N TYR A 394 11.80 16.72 6.53
CA TYR A 394 10.98 17.66 7.31
C TYR A 394 9.50 17.27 7.24
N ALA A 395 8.82 17.35 8.37
CA ALA A 395 7.38 17.14 8.47
C ALA A 395 6.72 18.32 9.16
N LEU A 396 5.76 18.96 8.47
CA LEU A 396 5.00 20.08 9.00
C LEU A 396 3.53 19.71 9.13
N THR A 397 2.97 19.87 10.34
CA THR A 397 1.56 19.57 10.60
C THR A 397 0.75 20.82 10.90
N PHE A 398 -0.25 21.06 10.06
CA PHE A 398 -1.15 22.20 10.23
C PHE A 398 -2.15 21.90 11.35
N ILE A 399 -2.19 22.76 12.36
CA ILE A 399 -3.11 22.66 13.50
C ILE A 399 -3.87 23.97 13.67
N ASN A 400 -5.15 23.88 14.04
CA ASN A 400 -5.89 25.07 14.47
C ASN A 400 -5.37 25.52 15.84
N SER A 401 -5.21 26.83 16.01
CA SER A 401 -4.86 27.44 17.30
C SER A 401 -5.95 27.29 18.35
#